data_AF-A0A7R9V3W0-F1
#
_entry.id   AF-A0A7R9V3W0-F1
#
_cell.length_a   1.000
_cell.length_b   1.000
_cell.length_c   1.000
_cell.angle_alpha   90.00
_cell.angle_beta   90.00
_cell.angle_gamma   90.00
#
_symmetry.space_group_name_H-M   'P 1'
#
loop_
_entity.id
_entity.type
_entity.pdbx_description
1 polymer ?
#
loop_
_entity_poly.entity_id
_entity_poly.type
_entity_poly.pdbx_seq_one_letter_code
_entity_poly.pdbx_strand_id
1 'polypeptide(L)'
;LLATDAFTLLIGCGWDETFSTALLQPIVREIPNIDAVLLSHGELSHLGALPYLVTKCGLTAPVFSTGPTRRMGEMFLRESVQAKLGSGDFDIITMADIEKTFTGHPWTQLRYMQQYRITEGKLAGV
;
A
#
# COMPACT_ATOMS: atom_id res chain seq x y z
N LEU A 1 9.05 0.63 8.40
CA LEU A 1 9.98 0.33 7.28
C LEU A 1 11.08 -0.57 7.83
N LEU A 2 11.36 -1.68 7.17
CA LEU A 2 12.37 -2.65 7.57
C LEU A 2 13.43 -2.70 6.46
N ALA A 3 14.62 -2.19 6.73
CA ALA A 3 15.73 -2.24 5.79
C ALA A 3 16.78 -3.22 6.29
N THR A 4 17.34 -3.99 5.37
CA THR A 4 18.50 -4.86 5.55
C THR A 4 19.55 -4.48 4.50
N ASP A 5 20.77 -5.00 4.61
CA ASP A 5 21.82 -4.74 3.61
C ASP A 5 21.44 -5.21 2.19
N ALA A 6 20.49 -6.15 2.07
CA ALA A 6 20.07 -6.73 0.79
C ALA A 6 18.75 -6.18 0.25
N PHE A 7 17.81 -5.76 1.13
CA PHE A 7 16.48 -5.35 0.71
C PHE A 7 15.76 -4.43 1.70
N THR A 8 14.77 -3.70 1.20
CA THR A 8 13.89 -2.83 1.99
C THR A 8 12.42 -3.22 1.85
N LEU A 9 11.77 -3.55 2.97
CA LEU A 9 10.35 -3.84 3.06
C LEU A 9 9.58 -2.70 3.71
N LEU A 10 8.49 -2.30 3.07
CA LEU A 10 7.47 -1.46 3.69
C LEU A 10 6.42 -2.36 4.35
N ILE A 11 6.33 -2.33 5.68
CA ILE A 11 5.33 -3.09 6.43
C ILE A 11 4.19 -2.16 6.80
N GLY A 12 3.04 -2.34 6.16
CA GLY A 12 1.90 -1.45 6.28
C GLY A 12 2.16 -0.04 5.71
N CYS A 13 1.09 0.60 5.27
CA CYS A 13 1.05 1.99 4.86
C CYS A 13 -0.22 2.62 5.40
N GLY A 14 -0.26 2.69 6.73
CA GLY A 14 -1.33 3.38 7.44
C GLY A 14 -1.43 4.83 7.06
N TRP A 15 -2.65 5.34 7.11
CA TRP A 15 -2.90 6.78 7.05
C TRP A 15 -3.78 7.20 8.21
N ASP A 16 -3.63 8.45 8.63
CA ASP A 16 -4.45 9.05 9.66
C ASP A 16 -5.78 9.54 9.07
N GLU A 17 -6.79 9.73 9.92
CA GLU A 17 -8.13 10.18 9.51
C GLU A 17 -8.14 11.59 8.88
N THR A 18 -7.06 12.34 9.10
CA THR A 18 -6.85 13.69 8.55
C THR A 18 -6.13 13.69 7.20
N PHE A 19 -5.66 12.52 6.74
CA PHE A 19 -4.98 12.37 5.46
C PHE A 19 -3.75 13.29 5.32
N SER A 20 -2.96 13.40 6.40
CA SER A 20 -1.81 14.30 6.45
C SER A 20 -0.66 13.76 5.60
N THR A 21 -0.34 14.44 4.51
CA THR A 21 0.79 14.08 3.62
C THR A 21 2.14 14.31 4.30
N ALA A 22 2.20 15.15 5.34
CA ALA A 22 3.42 15.41 6.10
C ALA A 22 3.93 14.14 6.81
N LEU A 23 3.02 13.28 7.28
CA LEU A 23 3.38 12.01 7.91
C LEU A 23 3.98 10.99 6.92
N LEU A 24 3.65 11.14 5.63
CA LEU A 24 4.13 10.25 4.58
C LEU A 24 5.50 10.68 4.02
N GLN A 25 5.95 11.93 4.28
CA GLN A 25 7.22 12.44 3.73
C GLN A 25 8.43 11.50 3.93
N PRO A 26 8.65 10.90 5.12
CA PRO A 26 9.76 9.97 5.32
C PRO A 26 9.66 8.74 4.43
N ILE A 27 8.46 8.19 4.26
CA ILE A 27 8.21 7.02 3.40
C ILE A 27 8.39 7.40 1.93
N VAL A 28 7.89 8.56 1.52
CA VAL A 28 7.99 9.07 0.14
C VAL A 28 9.45 9.18 -0.32
N ARG A 29 10.36 9.59 0.57
CA ARG A 29 11.81 9.67 0.26
C ARG A 29 12.43 8.30 0.00
N GLU A 30 11.93 7.27 0.67
CA GLU A 30 12.44 5.91 0.57
C GLU A 30 11.76 5.08 -0.53
N ILE A 31 10.71 5.59 -1.19
CA ILE A 31 9.98 4.87 -2.25
C ILE A 31 10.90 4.20 -3.29
N PRO A 32 11.94 4.87 -3.84
CA PRO A 32 12.82 4.26 -4.83
C PRO A 32 13.63 3.07 -4.29
N ASN A 33 13.80 2.99 -2.97
CA ASN A 33 14.56 1.95 -2.29
C ASN A 33 13.67 0.78 -1.83
N ILE A 34 12.34 0.95 -1.81
CA ILE A 34 11.40 -0.08 -1.36
C ILE A 34 11.31 -1.17 -2.42
N ASP A 35 11.66 -2.39 -2.04
CA ASP A 35 11.63 -3.55 -2.93
C ASP A 35 10.27 -4.27 -2.89
N ALA A 36 9.57 -4.21 -1.76
CA ALA A 36 8.25 -4.83 -1.59
C ALA A 36 7.44 -4.19 -0.46
N VAL A 37 6.11 -4.24 -0.58
CA VAL A 37 5.17 -3.81 0.45
C VAL A 37 4.43 -5.01 1.02
N LEU A 38 4.41 -5.17 2.34
CA LEU A 38 3.69 -6.23 3.03
C LEU A 38 2.52 -5.64 3.81
N LEU A 39 1.31 -6.15 3.55
CA LEU A 39 0.09 -5.76 4.26
C LEU A 39 -0.40 -6.89 5.16
N SER A 40 -0.44 -6.61 6.46
CA SER A 40 -0.93 -7.55 7.48
C SER A 40 -2.45 -7.48 7.65
N HIS A 41 -3.01 -6.26 7.72
CA HIS A 41 -4.42 -6.02 8.03
C HIS A 41 -5.11 -5.20 6.94
N GLY A 42 -6.41 -5.44 6.80
CA GLY A 42 -7.25 -4.83 5.77
C GLY A 42 -7.90 -3.53 6.20
N GLU A 43 -7.38 -2.81 7.19
CA GLU A 43 -7.97 -1.56 7.70
C GLU A 43 -7.23 -0.32 7.18
N LEU A 44 -7.90 0.84 7.16
CA LEU A 44 -7.32 2.12 6.71
C LEU A 44 -6.03 2.49 7.46
N SER A 45 -5.97 2.15 8.75
CA SER A 45 -4.80 2.34 9.61
C SER A 45 -3.56 1.56 9.14
N HIS A 46 -3.70 0.63 8.19
CA HIS A 46 -2.62 -0.20 7.67
C HIS A 46 -2.43 -0.13 6.15
N LEU A 47 -3.38 0.41 5.39
CA LEU A 47 -3.30 0.49 3.93
C LEU A 47 -3.86 1.79 3.33
N GLY A 48 -4.30 2.73 4.17
CA GLY A 48 -4.96 3.96 3.74
C GLY A 48 -4.11 4.80 2.79
N ALA A 49 -2.79 4.82 3.00
CA ALA A 49 -1.87 5.62 2.20
C ALA A 49 -1.45 4.92 0.90
N LEU A 50 -1.80 3.64 0.71
CA LEU A 50 -1.36 2.85 -0.43
C LEU A 50 -1.70 3.51 -1.78
N PRO A 51 -2.95 3.98 -2.03
CA PRO A 51 -3.27 4.54 -3.34
C PRO A 51 -2.55 5.85 -3.60
N TYR A 52 -2.31 6.65 -2.55
CA TYR A 52 -1.50 7.87 -2.66
C TYR A 52 -0.05 7.54 -3.03
N LEU A 53 0.56 6.55 -2.36
CA LEU A 53 1.95 6.14 -2.63
C LEU A 53 2.09 5.59 -4.06
N VAL A 54 1.13 4.80 -4.55
CA VAL A 54 1.15 4.22 -5.89
C VAL A 54 0.91 5.28 -6.97
N THR A 55 -0.18 6.07 -6.88
CA THR A 55 -0.57 6.94 -8.01
C THR A 55 0.08 8.31 -7.98
N LYS A 56 0.41 8.86 -6.80
CA LYS A 56 0.99 10.20 -6.65
C LYS A 56 2.49 10.17 -6.39
N CYS A 57 2.97 9.18 -5.65
CA CYS A 57 4.40 9.10 -5.29
C CYS A 57 5.21 8.09 -6.12
N GLY A 58 4.56 7.34 -7.02
CA GLY A 58 5.25 6.47 -7.97
C GLY A 58 5.84 5.19 -7.37
N LEU A 59 5.23 4.65 -6.32
CA LEU A 59 5.62 3.34 -5.78
C LEU A 59 5.42 2.26 -6.84
N THR A 60 6.50 1.62 -7.27
CA THR A 60 6.49 0.51 -8.26
C THR A 60 6.64 -0.87 -7.62
N ALA A 61 7.00 -0.93 -6.34
CA ALA A 61 7.25 -2.19 -5.64
C ALA A 61 5.98 -3.05 -5.51
N PRO A 62 6.06 -4.38 -5.73
CA PRO A 62 4.90 -5.27 -5.59
C PRO A 62 4.36 -5.29 -4.15
N VAL A 63 3.03 -5.43 -4.05
CA VAL A 63 2.31 -5.54 -2.78
C VAL A 63 2.01 -7.01 -2.48
N PHE A 64 2.28 -7.43 -1.25
CA PHE A 64 2.04 -8.78 -0.74
C PHE A 64 0.98 -8.72 0.36
N SER A 65 -0.07 -9.52 0.21
CA SER A 65 -1.11 -9.64 1.25
C SER A 65 -1.88 -10.93 1.12
N THR A 66 -2.69 -11.26 2.12
CA THR A 66 -3.73 -12.28 1.94
C THR A 66 -4.88 -11.77 1.09
N GLY A 67 -5.62 -12.70 0.47
CA GLY A 67 -6.81 -12.38 -0.34
C GLY A 67 -7.89 -11.59 0.43
N PRO A 68 -8.24 -11.99 1.67
CA PRO A 68 -9.16 -11.22 2.51
C PRO A 68 -8.66 -9.81 2.81
N THR A 69 -7.38 -9.63 3.14
CA THR A 69 -6.77 -8.32 3.41
C THR A 69 -6.93 -7.36 2.22
N ARG A 70 -6.66 -7.84 1.00
CA ARG A 70 -6.81 -7.03 -0.23
C ARG A 70 -8.25 -6.58 -0.43
N ARG A 71 -9.21 -7.52 -0.37
CA ARG A 71 -10.63 -7.22 -0.62
C ARG A 71 -11.22 -6.29 0.44
N MET A 72 -10.95 -6.57 1.72
CA MET A 72 -11.42 -5.71 2.80
C MET A 72 -10.81 -4.31 2.70
N GLY A 73 -9.50 -4.22 2.43
CA GLY A 73 -8.83 -2.94 2.27
C GLY A 73 -9.41 -2.10 1.13
N GLU A 74 -9.70 -2.72 -0.01
CA GLU A 74 -10.38 -2.05 -1.14
C GLU A 74 -11.75 -1.50 -0.73
N MET A 75 -12.57 -2.33 -0.07
CA MET A 75 -13.91 -1.93 0.37
C MET A 75 -13.87 -0.76 1.36
N PHE A 76 -13.03 -0.83 2.40
CA PHE A 76 -12.92 0.22 3.39
C PHE A 76 -12.38 1.53 2.82
N LEU A 77 -11.38 1.46 1.93
CA LEU A 77 -10.85 2.66 1.26
C LEU A 77 -11.93 3.33 0.40
N ARG A 78 -12.67 2.56 -0.39
CA ARG A 78 -13.76 3.07 -1.23
C ARG A 78 -14.83 3.77 -0.40
N GLU A 79 -15.28 3.12 0.68
CA GLU A 79 -16.28 3.69 1.58
C GLU A 79 -15.78 4.99 2.22
N SER A 80 -14.54 5.00 2.69
CA SER A 80 -13.95 6.17 3.36
C SER A 80 -13.78 7.36 2.42
N VAL A 81 -13.29 7.11 1.20
CA VAL A 81 -13.17 8.16 0.18
C VAL A 81 -14.54 8.67 -0.24
N GLN A 82 -15.52 7.78 -0.43
CA GLN A 82 -16.89 8.18 -0.76
C GLN A 82 -17.55 9.03 0.33
N ALA A 83 -17.37 8.66 1.60
CA ALA A 83 -17.86 9.43 2.74
C ALA A 83 -17.25 10.84 2.77
N LYS A 84 -15.93 10.94 2.53
CA LYS A 84 -15.22 12.23 2.51
C LYS A 84 -15.60 13.11 1.32
N LEU A 85 -15.80 12.53 0.14
CA LEU A 85 -16.31 13.23 -1.04
C LEU A 85 -17.70 13.85 -0.78
N GLY A 86 -18.56 13.16 -0.04
CA GLY A 86 -19.87 13.70 0.38
C GLY A 86 -19.79 14.87 1.36
N SER A 87 -18.67 15.00 2.10
CA SER A 87 -18.45 16.08 3.07
C SER A 87 -17.78 17.35 2.51
N GLY A 88 -17.39 17.35 1.23
CA GLY A 88 -17.09 18.57 0.47
C GLY A 88 -15.62 18.91 0.22
N ASP A 89 -14.67 18.42 1.01
CA ASP A 89 -13.24 18.75 0.86
C ASP A 89 -12.33 17.50 0.88
N PHE A 90 -12.27 16.76 -0.24
CA PHE A 90 -11.33 15.65 -0.39
C PHE A 90 -10.87 15.46 -1.85
N ASP A 91 -9.64 15.89 -2.15
CA ASP A 91 -9.04 15.77 -3.51
C ASP A 91 -7.69 15.00 -3.50
N ILE A 92 -7.36 14.32 -2.40
CA ILE A 92 -6.05 13.68 -2.27
C ILE A 92 -6.03 12.29 -2.95
N ILE A 93 -7.10 11.51 -2.77
CA ILE A 93 -7.30 10.20 -3.41
C ILE A 93 -8.68 10.17 -4.08
N THR A 94 -8.72 9.68 -5.31
CA THR A 94 -9.97 9.46 -6.05
C THR A 94 -10.34 7.98 -6.13
N MET A 95 -11.59 7.67 -6.48
CA MET A 95 -12.03 6.28 -6.73
C MET A 95 -11.21 5.61 -7.85
N ALA A 96 -10.77 6.38 -8.84
CA ALA A 96 -9.91 5.89 -9.92
C ALA A 96 -8.50 5.54 -9.42
N ASP A 97 -7.98 6.26 -8.42
CA ASP A 97 -6.68 5.93 -7.80
C ASP A 97 -6.74 4.61 -7.04
N ILE A 98 -7.86 4.36 -6.33
CA ILE A 98 -8.11 3.08 -5.67
C ILE A 98 -8.12 1.96 -6.69
N GLU A 99 -8.88 2.10 -7.78
CA GLU A 99 -8.95 1.07 -8.82
C GLU A 99 -7.59 0.78 -9.47
N LYS A 100 -6.81 1.82 -9.80
CA LYS A 100 -5.44 1.67 -10.31
C LYS A 100 -4.54 0.92 -9.32
N THR A 101 -4.71 1.16 -8.03
CA THR A 101 -3.90 0.54 -6.98
C THR A 101 -4.29 -0.92 -6.74
N PHE A 102 -5.58 -1.22 -6.63
CA PHE A 102 -6.02 -2.58 -6.30
C PHE A 102 -6.09 -3.49 -7.51
N THR A 103 -6.26 -2.97 -8.72
CA THR A 103 -6.37 -3.78 -9.96
C THR A 103 -5.17 -3.62 -10.88
N GLY A 104 -4.62 -2.41 -10.99
CA GLY A 104 -3.52 -2.09 -11.91
C GLY A 104 -2.11 -2.31 -11.36
N HIS A 105 -1.94 -2.31 -10.03
CA HIS A 105 -0.62 -2.47 -9.39
C HIS A 105 -0.24 -3.94 -9.21
N PRO A 106 1.04 -4.33 -9.36
CA PRO A 106 1.49 -5.68 -9.09
C PRO A 106 1.19 -6.09 -7.65
N TRP A 107 0.36 -7.13 -7.51
CA TRP A 107 -0.08 -7.65 -6.22
C TRP A 107 0.01 -9.17 -6.17
N THR A 108 0.80 -9.69 -5.23
CA THR A 108 0.95 -11.13 -4.99
C THR A 108 0.09 -11.55 -3.80
N GLN A 109 -0.86 -12.45 -4.05
CA GLN A 109 -1.70 -13.01 -3.00
C GLN A 109 -0.99 -14.14 -2.27
N LEU A 110 -0.93 -14.04 -0.95
CA LEU A 110 -0.37 -15.04 -0.04
C LEU A 110 -1.48 -15.77 0.74
N ARG A 111 -1.16 -16.95 1.26
CA ARG A 111 -1.98 -17.70 2.22
C ARG A 111 -1.30 -17.74 3.60
N TYR A 112 -2.09 -17.97 4.64
CA TYR A 112 -1.55 -18.19 5.98
C TYR A 112 -0.59 -19.38 5.99
N MET A 113 0.53 -19.22 6.72
CA MET A 113 1.63 -20.20 6.83
C MET A 113 2.25 -20.61 5.48
N GLN A 114 2.01 -19.86 4.40
CA GLN A 114 2.66 -20.11 3.13
C GLN A 114 4.11 -19.62 3.19
N GLN A 115 5.05 -20.50 2.90
CA GLN A 115 6.41 -20.10 2.57
C GLN A 115 6.41 -19.54 1.14
N TYR A 116 6.80 -18.29 0.99
CA TYR A 116 6.94 -17.63 -0.30
C TYR A 116 8.39 -17.21 -0.48
N ARG A 117 9.06 -17.78 -1.48
CA ARG A 117 10.41 -17.38 -1.87
C ARG A 117 10.29 -16.29 -2.92
N ILE A 118 10.89 -15.14 -2.63
CA ILE A 118 10.89 -14.01 -3.55
C ILE A 118 11.97 -14.29 -4.60
N THR A 119 11.58 -14.45 -5.86
CA THR A 119 12.48 -14.84 -6.96
C THR A 119 12.78 -13.70 -7.92
N GLU A 120 12.21 -12.51 -7.71
CA GLU A 120 12.33 -11.35 -8.60
C GLU A 120 12.80 -10.11 -7.83
N GLY A 121 13.58 -9.24 -8.50
CA GLY A 121 14.15 -8.00 -7.94
C GLY A 121 15.46 -8.19 -7.18
N LYS A 122 15.91 -7.18 -6.42
CA LYS A 122 17.08 -7.26 -5.51
C LYS A 122 16.94 -8.36 -4.45
N LEU A 123 15.71 -8.85 -4.27
CA LEU A 123 15.32 -9.93 -3.36
C LEU A 123 15.51 -11.34 -3.94
N ALA A 124 15.91 -11.48 -5.21
CA ALA A 124 16.09 -12.77 -5.86
C ALA A 124 17.31 -13.51 -5.29
N GLY A 125 17.08 -14.46 -4.38
CA GLY A 125 18.11 -15.41 -3.92
C GLY A 125 18.52 -15.32 -2.45
N VAL A 126 17.82 -14.53 -1.63
CA VAL A 126 17.94 -14.56 -0.16
C VAL A 126 16.97 -15.59 0.44
#